data_AF-A0A413ZWB3-F1
#
_entry.id   AF-A0A413ZWB3-F1
#
_cell.length_a   1.000
_cell.length_b   1.000
_cell.length_c   1.000
_cell.angle_alpha   90.00
_cell.angle_beta   90.00
_cell.angle_gamma   90.00
#
_symmetry.space_group_name_H-M   'P 1'
#
loop_
_entity.id
_entity.type
_entity.pdbx_description
1 polymer ?
#
loop_
_entity_poly.entity_id
_entity_poly.type
_entity_poly.pdbx_seq_one_letter_code
_entity_poly.pdbx_strand_id
1 'polypeptide(L)'
;MGISFSNIGTVGREQLITSGSNGEPNWSYIPSKGKSTKKVNNRTYQFADEKTKKQIAYMSGYYLQTVPQSVKAAWQETLEETGFNPFQTDVTSILTQLSVEQDFLTGGDDNIFGETKESCLAAIDKVLERIENPLAAVTEERAAYLQQEKEFYTVLASKIRE
;
A
#
# COMPACT_ATOMS: atom_id res chain seq x y z
N MET A 1 43.62 -26.33 -32.12
CA MET A 1 43.76 -27.06 -30.84
C MET A 1 44.42 -26.13 -29.84
N GLY A 2 43.92 -26.06 -28.61
CA GLY A 2 44.59 -25.40 -27.48
C GLY A 2 43.84 -24.21 -26.88
N ILE A 3 42.74 -24.50 -26.18
CA ILE A 3 42.14 -23.65 -25.13
C ILE A 3 43.07 -23.62 -23.92
N SER A 4 43.23 -22.46 -23.27
CA SER A 4 43.65 -22.40 -21.86
C SER A 4 42.92 -21.28 -21.12
N PHE A 5 42.30 -21.66 -20.01
CA PHE A 5 41.47 -20.86 -19.11
C PHE A 5 42.31 -20.31 -17.95
N SER A 6 41.89 -19.15 -17.39
CA SER A 6 42.00 -18.67 -15.98
C SER A 6 41.99 -17.13 -16.00
N ASN A 7 41.10 -16.36 -15.34
CA ASN A 7 40.39 -16.54 -14.09
C ASN A 7 39.02 -15.85 -14.11
N ILE A 8 38.05 -16.50 -13.45
CA ILE A 8 36.80 -15.89 -12.97
C ILE A 8 37.16 -14.93 -11.83
N GLY A 9 36.77 -13.67 -11.98
CA GLY A 9 36.78 -12.65 -10.94
C GLY A 9 35.57 -11.75 -11.15
N THR A 10 34.44 -12.11 -10.53
CA THR A 10 33.25 -11.27 -10.50
C THR A 10 33.54 -10.06 -9.64
N VAL A 11 33.72 -8.88 -10.24
CA VAL A 11 33.53 -7.60 -9.57
C VAL A 11 32.80 -6.68 -10.53
N GLY A 12 31.59 -6.32 -10.14
CA GLY A 12 30.80 -5.31 -10.81
C GLY A 12 31.57 -4.00 -10.84
N ARG A 13 31.84 -3.50 -12.03
CA ARG A 13 31.97 -2.07 -12.28
C ARG A 13 31.76 -1.81 -13.76
N GLU A 14 30.84 -0.91 -14.01
CA GLU A 14 30.35 -0.51 -15.32
C GLU A 14 31.50 -0.12 -16.25
N GLN A 15 31.51 -0.70 -17.45
CA GLN A 15 32.40 -0.29 -18.52
C GLN A 15 31.87 1.02 -19.10
N LEU A 16 32.54 2.11 -18.77
CA LEU A 16 32.41 3.41 -19.42
C LEU A 16 33.04 3.31 -20.82
N ILE A 17 32.23 3.47 -21.86
CA ILE A 17 32.72 3.80 -23.20
C ILE A 17 32.28 5.20 -23.56
N THR A 18 33.27 6.04 -23.86
CA THR A 18 33.16 7.46 -24.13
C THR A 18 32.97 7.68 -25.63
N SER A 19 32.08 8.61 -26.00
CA SER A 19 32.15 9.35 -27.27
C SER A 19 31.18 10.52 -27.18
N GLY A 20 31.74 11.74 -27.20
CA GLY A 20 31.04 12.96 -26.84
C GLY A 20 30.03 13.48 -27.88
N SER A 21 29.00 14.16 -27.37
CA SER A 21 28.49 15.41 -27.92
C SER A 21 27.62 16.09 -26.84
N ASN A 22 27.79 17.39 -26.65
CA ASN A 22 27.14 18.18 -25.61
C ASN A 22 25.64 18.36 -25.90
N GLY A 23 24.76 18.02 -24.95
CA GLY A 23 23.34 18.45 -24.97
C GLY A 23 22.38 17.46 -24.31
N GLU A 24 22.20 17.58 -23.00
CA GLU A 24 21.15 17.04 -22.12
C GLU A 24 20.86 15.51 -22.10
N PRO A 25 21.01 14.83 -20.94
CA PRO A 25 20.45 13.49 -20.77
C PRO A 25 18.92 13.58 -20.70
N ASN A 26 18.25 13.19 -21.79
CA ASN A 26 16.82 12.91 -21.82
C ASN A 26 16.51 11.76 -20.84
N TRP A 27 15.81 12.06 -19.74
CA TRP A 27 15.41 11.11 -18.68
C TRP A 27 14.28 10.16 -19.09
N SER A 28 14.24 9.72 -20.35
CA SER A 28 13.37 8.62 -20.77
C SER A 28 13.91 7.32 -20.17
N TYR A 29 13.63 7.14 -18.87
CA TYR A 29 13.73 5.88 -18.18
C TYR A 29 12.77 4.90 -18.89
N ILE A 30 13.34 4.00 -19.68
CA ILE A 30 12.60 2.86 -20.24
C ILE A 30 12.86 1.68 -19.28
N PRO A 31 11.97 1.38 -18.33
CA PRO A 31 12.15 0.23 -17.45
C PRO A 31 12.06 -1.06 -18.25
N SER A 32 13.09 -1.90 -18.14
CA SER A 32 13.13 -3.26 -18.67
C SER A 32 11.92 -4.06 -18.16
N LYS A 33 11.07 -4.47 -19.11
CA LYS A 33 9.77 -5.10 -18.84
C LYS A 33 9.93 -6.46 -18.15
N GLY A 34 9.18 -6.65 -17.06
CA GLY A 34 8.56 -7.95 -16.82
C GLY A 34 8.22 -8.34 -15.38
N LYS A 35 9.08 -8.04 -14.39
CA LYS A 35 8.93 -8.64 -13.04
C LYS A 35 8.92 -7.65 -11.87
N SER A 36 9.62 -6.52 -11.95
CA SER A 36 9.66 -5.50 -10.88
C SER A 36 8.50 -4.50 -10.96
N THR A 37 8.03 -4.16 -12.16
CA THR A 37 6.94 -3.19 -12.36
C THR A 37 5.58 -3.68 -11.85
N LYS A 38 5.31 -4.99 -11.93
CA LYS A 38 4.05 -5.57 -11.42
C LYS A 38 3.90 -5.40 -9.91
N LYS A 39 4.98 -5.58 -9.14
CA LYS A 39 4.95 -5.38 -7.68
C LYS A 39 4.68 -3.92 -7.30
N VAL A 40 5.33 -2.97 -7.99
CA VAL A 40 5.11 -1.53 -7.75
C VAL A 40 3.68 -1.14 -8.12
N ASN A 41 3.18 -1.59 -9.27
CA ASN A 41 1.83 -1.28 -9.73
C ASN A 41 0.73 -1.81 -8.78
N ASN A 42 0.96 -2.94 -8.10
CA ASN A 42 -0.01 -3.52 -7.16
C ASN A 42 -0.04 -2.81 -5.78
N ARG A 43 0.90 -1.90 -5.50
CA ARG A 43 0.81 -0.98 -4.36
C ARG A 43 -0.22 0.13 -4.58
N THR A 44 -0.65 0.34 -5.83
CA THR A 44 -1.62 1.38 -6.23
C THR A 44 -2.88 0.71 -6.78
N TYR A 45 -4.04 0.96 -6.19
CA TYR A 45 -5.34 0.44 -6.61
C TYR A 45 -5.65 0.70 -8.09
N GLN A 46 -5.30 1.89 -8.61
CA GLN A 46 -5.54 2.26 -10.01
C GLN A 46 -4.82 1.33 -11.00
N PHE A 47 -3.57 0.96 -10.70
CA PHE A 47 -2.71 0.14 -11.57
C PHE A 47 -2.67 -1.34 -11.17
N ALA A 48 -3.41 -1.71 -10.12
CA ALA A 48 -3.47 -3.06 -9.61
C ALA A 48 -4.03 -4.03 -10.65
N ASP A 49 -3.40 -5.21 -10.76
CA ASP A 49 -3.92 -6.31 -11.55
C ASP A 49 -5.24 -6.87 -10.97
N GLU A 50 -5.98 -7.64 -11.78
CA GLU A 50 -7.28 -8.18 -11.36
C GLU A 50 -7.20 -9.02 -10.08
N LYS A 51 -6.09 -9.73 -9.86
CA LYS A 51 -5.91 -10.55 -8.66
C LYS A 51 -5.81 -9.66 -7.42
N THR A 52 -5.05 -8.59 -7.52
CA THR A 52 -4.87 -7.60 -6.45
C THR A 52 -6.19 -6.87 -6.18
N LYS A 53 -6.93 -6.46 -7.22
CA LYS A 53 -8.27 -5.87 -7.04
C LYS A 53 -9.26 -6.83 -6.37
N LYS A 54 -9.24 -8.12 -6.72
CA LYS A 54 -10.05 -9.16 -6.05
C LYS A 54 -9.64 -9.34 -4.59
N GLN A 55 -8.35 -9.31 -4.27
CA GLN A 55 -7.86 -9.35 -2.89
C GLN A 55 -8.35 -8.13 -2.09
N ILE A 56 -8.27 -6.93 -2.67
CA ILE A 56 -8.75 -5.70 -2.03
C ILE A 56 -10.26 -5.78 -1.80
N ALA A 57 -11.03 -6.23 -2.78
CA ALA A 57 -12.47 -6.40 -2.64
C ALA A 57 -12.83 -7.42 -1.55
N TYR A 58 -12.09 -8.54 -1.49
CA TYR A 58 -12.27 -9.55 -0.44
C TYR A 58 -11.99 -8.99 0.96
N MET A 59 -10.83 -8.34 1.15
CA MET A 59 -10.47 -7.74 2.44
C MET A 59 -11.41 -6.60 2.83
N SER A 60 -11.81 -5.77 1.87
CA SER A 60 -12.79 -4.70 2.10
C SER A 60 -14.14 -5.29 2.51
N GLY A 61 -14.58 -6.37 1.87
CA GLY A 61 -15.83 -7.04 2.20
C GLY A 61 -15.88 -7.58 3.63
N TYR A 62 -14.75 -8.08 4.13
CA TYR A 62 -14.61 -8.53 5.52
C TYR A 62 -14.78 -7.37 6.52
N TYR A 63 -14.00 -6.30 6.40
CA TYR A 63 -14.09 -5.17 7.34
C TYR A 63 -15.39 -4.38 7.23
N LEU A 64 -15.97 -4.32 6.04
CA LEU A 64 -17.18 -3.56 5.77
C LEU A 64 -18.45 -4.42 5.90
N GLN A 65 -18.38 -5.64 6.44
CA GLN A 65 -19.52 -6.57 6.41
C GLN A 65 -20.78 -5.93 7.00
N THR A 66 -20.67 -5.32 8.17
CA THR A 66 -21.78 -4.77 8.96
C THR A 66 -22.03 -3.28 8.75
N VAL A 67 -21.14 -2.58 8.04
CA VAL A 67 -21.26 -1.12 7.89
C VAL A 67 -22.40 -0.72 6.95
N PRO A 68 -22.96 0.49 7.08
CA PRO A 68 -24.01 0.99 6.18
C PRO A 68 -23.57 1.04 4.72
N GLN A 69 -24.53 0.91 3.79
CA GLN A 69 -24.24 0.95 2.35
C GLN A 69 -23.57 2.27 1.91
N SER A 70 -23.90 3.40 2.55
CA SER A 70 -23.24 4.68 2.28
C SER A 70 -21.74 4.65 2.62
N VAL A 71 -21.35 3.93 3.69
CA VAL A 71 -19.94 3.78 4.07
C VAL A 71 -19.22 2.86 3.09
N LYS A 72 -19.88 1.79 2.62
CA LYS A 72 -19.34 0.93 1.56
C LYS A 72 -19.09 1.71 0.26
N ALA A 73 -20.02 2.59 -0.11
CA ALA A 73 -19.86 3.45 -1.27
C ALA A 73 -18.70 4.45 -1.08
N ALA A 74 -18.66 5.14 0.07
CA ALA A 74 -17.56 6.05 0.40
C ALA A 74 -16.20 5.35 0.35
N TRP A 75 -16.08 4.13 0.88
CA TRP A 75 -14.86 3.33 0.80
C TRP A 75 -14.41 3.06 -0.64
N GLN A 76 -15.35 2.67 -1.50
CA GLN A 76 -15.06 2.39 -2.91
C GLN A 76 -14.61 3.66 -3.64
N GLU A 77 -15.29 4.79 -3.42
CA GLU A 77 -14.88 6.07 -3.98
C GLU A 77 -13.50 6.49 -3.49
N THR A 78 -13.18 6.31 -2.21
CA THR A 78 -11.85 6.62 -1.67
C THR A 78 -10.76 5.76 -2.32
N LEU A 79 -11.00 4.47 -2.57
CA LEU A 79 -10.05 3.60 -3.29
C LEU A 79 -9.76 4.12 -4.71
N GLU A 80 -10.80 4.60 -5.40
CA GLU A 80 -10.69 5.15 -6.76
C GLU A 80 -10.03 6.52 -6.79
N GLU A 81 -10.36 7.39 -5.84
CA GLU A 81 -9.85 8.76 -5.74
C GLU A 81 -8.38 8.80 -5.33
N THR A 82 -8.03 8.07 -4.27
CA THR A 82 -6.65 8.06 -3.76
C THR A 82 -5.74 7.14 -4.58
N GLY A 83 -6.33 6.17 -5.28
CA GLY A 83 -5.58 5.09 -5.93
C GLY A 83 -4.76 4.26 -4.95
N PHE A 84 -4.96 4.39 -3.63
CA PHE A 84 -4.17 3.68 -2.63
C PHE A 84 -4.72 2.27 -2.39
N ASN A 85 -3.82 1.29 -2.28
CA ASN A 85 -4.17 -0.05 -1.81
C ASN A 85 -3.90 -0.13 -0.29
N PRO A 86 -4.92 -0.19 0.57
CA PRO A 86 -4.75 -0.31 2.03
C PRO A 86 -4.41 -1.73 2.49
N PHE A 87 -4.36 -2.72 1.58
CA PHE A 87 -4.10 -4.13 1.88
C PHE A 87 -2.90 -4.65 1.06
N GLN A 88 -1.77 -3.94 1.15
CA GLN A 88 -0.52 -4.36 0.50
C GLN A 88 -0.02 -5.67 1.13
N THR A 89 0.61 -6.53 0.32
CA THR A 89 1.00 -7.89 0.78
C THR A 89 2.24 -7.88 1.68
N ASP A 90 3.11 -6.89 1.52
CA ASP A 90 4.39 -6.73 2.20
C ASP A 90 4.34 -5.78 3.40
N VAL A 91 3.21 -5.08 3.61
CA VAL A 91 3.03 -4.14 4.73
C VAL A 91 1.68 -4.36 5.40
N THR A 92 1.70 -4.51 6.73
CA THR A 92 0.47 -4.59 7.53
C THR A 92 -0.09 -3.19 7.75
N SER A 93 -1.34 -2.97 7.32
CA SER A 93 -2.09 -1.74 7.57
C SER A 93 -2.41 -1.54 9.04
N ILE A 94 -2.59 -0.29 9.45
CA ILE A 94 -3.01 0.04 10.81
C ILE A 94 -4.40 -0.51 11.10
N LEU A 95 -5.31 -0.51 10.12
CA LEU A 95 -6.62 -1.15 10.25
C LEU A 95 -6.50 -2.64 10.61
N THR A 96 -5.64 -3.38 9.90
CA THR A 96 -5.44 -4.81 10.18
C THR A 96 -4.82 -5.02 11.56
N GLN A 97 -3.86 -4.18 11.93
CA GLN A 97 -3.26 -4.25 13.25
C GLN A 97 -4.30 -4.03 14.35
N LEU A 98 -5.15 -2.99 14.23
CA LEU A 98 -6.19 -2.70 15.21
C LEU A 98 -7.24 -3.81 15.29
N SER A 99 -7.61 -4.43 14.17
CA SER A 99 -8.54 -5.57 14.15
C SER A 99 -8.00 -6.77 14.93
N VAL A 100 -6.72 -7.11 14.75
CA VAL A 100 -6.07 -8.19 15.52
C VAL A 100 -5.97 -7.85 17.01
N GLU A 101 -5.64 -6.60 17.35
CA GLU A 101 -5.61 -6.14 18.74
C GLU A 101 -7.00 -6.24 19.38
N GLN A 102 -8.05 -5.86 18.66
CA GLN A 102 -9.42 -5.95 19.15
C GLN A 102 -9.85 -7.41 19.35
N ASP A 103 -9.64 -8.27 18.36
CA ASP A 103 -9.95 -9.71 18.43
C ASP A 103 -9.35 -10.35 19.69
N PHE A 104 -8.07 -10.04 19.97
CA PHE A 104 -7.38 -10.52 21.16
C PHE A 104 -8.01 -10.02 22.46
N LEU A 105 -8.48 -8.77 22.50
CA LEU A 105 -9.07 -8.14 23.69
C LEU A 105 -10.50 -8.59 23.96
N THR A 106 -11.29 -8.82 22.90
CA THR A 106 -12.71 -9.19 22.98
C THR A 106 -12.92 -10.70 23.00
N GLY A 107 -11.89 -11.48 22.66
CA GLY A 107 -11.94 -12.93 22.60
C GLY A 107 -12.69 -13.45 21.37
N GLY A 108 -12.59 -12.77 20.24
CA GLY A 108 -13.20 -13.20 18.98
C GLY A 108 -14.00 -12.15 18.20
N ASP A 109 -14.07 -10.90 18.68
CA ASP A 109 -14.76 -9.81 17.98
C ASP A 109 -13.74 -8.88 17.30
N ASP A 110 -13.57 -9.11 16.01
CA ASP A 110 -12.69 -8.38 15.10
C ASP A 110 -13.40 -7.23 14.36
N ASN A 111 -14.68 -6.97 14.66
CA ASN A 111 -15.48 -5.93 14.01
C ASN A 111 -15.07 -4.52 14.46
N ILE A 112 -14.12 -3.94 13.74
CA ILE A 112 -13.57 -2.61 14.05
C ILE A 112 -14.55 -1.49 13.69
N PHE A 113 -15.25 -1.57 12.56
CA PHE A 113 -16.06 -0.47 12.06
C PHE A 113 -17.47 -0.41 12.65
N GLY A 114 -17.97 -1.51 13.20
CA GLY A 114 -19.32 -1.59 13.76
C GLY A 114 -20.41 -1.47 12.69
N GLU A 115 -21.58 -0.96 13.08
CA GLU A 115 -22.78 -0.96 12.22
C GLU A 115 -23.29 0.44 11.85
N THR A 116 -22.71 1.52 12.42
CA THR A 116 -23.18 2.89 12.21
C THR A 116 -22.11 3.78 11.59
N LYS A 117 -22.52 4.93 11.04
CA LYS A 117 -21.57 5.93 10.53
C LYS A 117 -20.66 6.44 11.65
N GLU A 118 -21.21 6.62 12.85
CA GLU A 118 -20.49 7.11 14.03
C GLU A 118 -19.46 6.10 14.51
N SER A 119 -19.80 4.80 14.56
CA SER A 119 -18.82 3.75 14.90
C SER A 119 -17.72 3.66 13.84
N CYS A 120 -18.07 3.81 12.56
CA CYS A 120 -17.08 3.85 11.47
C CYS A 120 -16.12 5.03 11.63
N LEU A 121 -16.64 6.24 11.91
CA LEU A 121 -15.82 7.43 12.14
C LEU A 121 -14.91 7.27 13.37
N ALA A 122 -15.43 6.73 14.47
CA ALA A 122 -14.63 6.46 15.65
C ALA A 122 -13.50 5.46 15.39
N ALA A 123 -13.75 4.43 14.57
CA ALA A 123 -12.73 3.49 14.14
C ALA A 123 -11.66 4.15 13.24
N ILE A 124 -12.08 5.02 12.32
CA ILE A 124 -11.17 5.80 11.49
C ILE A 124 -10.30 6.74 12.34
N ASP A 125 -10.90 7.42 13.33
CA ASP A 125 -10.16 8.30 14.24
C ASP A 125 -9.09 7.50 15.01
N LYS A 126 -9.39 6.27 15.46
CA LYS A 126 -8.39 5.37 16.08
C LYS A 126 -7.26 4.98 15.11
N VAL A 127 -7.57 4.72 13.85
CA VAL A 127 -6.56 4.44 12.82
C VAL A 127 -5.63 5.65 12.65
N LEU A 128 -6.21 6.84 12.50
CA LEU A 128 -5.44 8.09 12.34
C LEU A 128 -4.58 8.38 13.57
N GLU A 129 -5.13 8.22 14.78
CA GLU A 129 -4.40 8.39 16.04
C GLU A 129 -3.19 7.45 16.13
N ARG A 130 -3.36 6.18 15.73
CA ARG A 130 -2.27 5.20 15.73
C ARG A 130 -1.20 5.49 14.68
N ILE A 131 -1.58 6.09 13.54
CA ILE A 131 -0.61 6.55 12.53
C ILE A 131 0.23 7.71 13.08
N GLU A 132 -0.41 8.66 13.78
CA GLU A 132 0.28 9.82 14.37
C GLU A 132 1.12 9.44 15.60
N ASN A 133 0.70 8.41 16.33
CA ASN A 133 1.35 7.92 17.55
C ASN A 133 1.75 6.44 17.40
N PRO A 134 2.77 6.12 16.58
CA PRO A 134 3.17 4.75 16.32
C PRO A 134 3.78 4.09 17.56
N LEU A 135 3.42 2.82 17.80
CA LEU A 135 3.91 2.04 18.95
C LEU A 135 5.39 1.62 18.83
N ALA A 136 5.96 1.70 17.64
CA ALA A 136 7.32 1.29 17.33
C ALA A 136 8.02 2.32 16.45
N ALA A 137 9.35 2.26 16.40
CA ALA A 137 10.14 3.09 15.50
C ALA A 137 9.71 2.85 14.04
N VAL A 138 9.39 3.93 13.34
CA VAL A 138 8.92 3.91 11.96
C VAL A 138 10.11 4.08 11.03
N THR A 139 10.36 3.09 10.17
CA THR A 139 11.34 3.19 9.09
C THR A 139 10.84 4.15 8.00
N GLU A 140 11.74 4.71 7.19
CA GLU A 140 11.34 5.63 6.11
C GLU A 140 10.35 5.00 5.11
N GLU A 141 10.54 3.73 4.75
CA GLU A 141 9.60 3.01 3.87
C GLU A 141 8.21 2.89 4.52
N ARG A 142 8.16 2.58 5.82
CA ARG A 142 6.91 2.50 6.56
C ARG A 142 6.27 3.88 6.72
N ALA A 143 7.06 4.94 6.90
CA ALA A 143 6.56 6.31 6.99
C ALA A 143 5.84 6.73 5.71
N ALA A 144 6.41 6.43 4.54
CA ALA A 144 5.77 6.73 3.26
C ALA A 144 4.44 6.00 3.09
N TYR A 145 4.38 4.72 3.46
CA TYR A 145 3.14 3.95 3.48
C TYR A 145 2.10 4.54 4.45
N LEU A 146 2.51 4.86 5.68
CA LEU A 146 1.63 5.43 6.70
C LEU A 146 1.08 6.80 6.31
N GLN A 147 1.82 7.61 5.55
CA GLN A 147 1.30 8.87 5.02
C GLN A 147 0.19 8.64 3.99
N GLN A 148 0.35 7.68 3.08
CA GLN A 148 -0.69 7.32 2.12
C GLN A 148 -1.91 6.70 2.82
N GLU A 149 -1.68 5.87 3.84
CA GLU A 149 -2.75 5.31 4.66
C GLU A 149 -3.50 6.41 5.42
N LYS A 150 -2.79 7.40 5.98
CA LYS A 150 -3.38 8.56 6.64
C LYS A 150 -4.26 9.35 5.67
N GLU A 151 -3.77 9.62 4.46
CA GLU A 151 -4.53 10.33 3.43
C GLU A 151 -5.81 9.56 3.06
N PHE A 152 -5.70 8.26 2.84
CA PHE A 152 -6.86 7.39 2.57
C PHE A 152 -7.94 7.52 3.64
N TYR A 153 -7.58 7.36 4.92
CA TYR A 153 -8.55 7.43 6.01
C TYR A 153 -9.08 8.85 6.27
N THR A 154 -8.29 9.88 5.97
CA THR A 154 -8.73 11.28 6.05
C THR A 154 -9.81 11.57 4.99
N VAL A 155 -9.59 11.14 3.74
CA VAL A 155 -10.57 11.28 2.66
C VAL A 155 -11.83 10.47 2.96
N LEU A 156 -11.68 9.23 3.42
CA LEU A 156 -12.80 8.38 3.81
C LEU A 156 -13.65 9.01 4.92
N ALA A 157 -13.02 9.55 5.97
CA ALA A 157 -13.73 10.23 7.05
C ALA A 157 -14.51 11.44 6.54
N SER A 158 -13.94 12.21 5.60
CA SER A 158 -14.63 13.32 4.96
C SER A 158 -15.91 12.85 4.24
N LYS A 159 -15.80 11.81 3.40
CA LYS A 159 -16.95 11.26 2.63
C LYS A 159 -18.05 10.68 3.50
N ILE A 160 -17.71 10.09 4.65
CA ILE A 160 -18.73 9.52 5.56
C ILE A 160 -19.55 10.62 6.25
N ARG A 161 -18.92 11.77 6.50
CA ARG A 161 -19.52 12.95 7.16
C ARG A 161 -20.43 13.76 6.22
N GLU A 162 -20.28 13.61 4.91
CA GLU A 162 -21.22 14.11 3.89
C GLU A 162 -22.58 13.40 3.97
#